data_AF-A0A939L1B4-F1
#
_entry.id   AF-A0A939L1B4-F1
#
_cell.length_a   1.000
_cell.length_b   1.000
_cell.length_c   1.000
_cell.angle_alpha   90.00
_cell.angle_beta   90.00
_cell.angle_gamma   90.00
#
_symmetry.space_group_name_H-M   'P 1'
#
loop_
_entity.id
_entity.type
_entity.pdbx_description
1 polymer ?
#
loop_
_entity_poly.entity_id
_entity_poly.type
_entity_poly.pdbx_seq_one_letter_code
_entity_poly.pdbx_strand_id
1 'polypeptide(L)'
;ERLPEDWPVAGTTGYDALRRIDGVLIDHAGACRLAGAYESFLHGGPVRDLCRDPHPAIAAARRGRSDLTGPGGELAAEVERLVRIALRIGAASPEHADHAPWQLRAALRRLLADYPAYRPYVRPGEPVPTASEQQLRAALDGSDDPTERLVAALALGGLGRGPDRDEFCVRFAQTAAAVAAKGVEDTAFYRWNALPGLNEVGGDPARPGLHPAEFHDWCRYLERAWPHSMTVLSTHDTKRSADARARLAVLAEQPDAWAAEAAAWSTAAGPGFDRDADWLLWHTLVAAWPITPDRLVAALLKSAREAKLRTSWTAPDLPYERALEERARSVYDNPGLLPRIEGMVHALAPYARANTLAAALLHLTVPGVPDLYQGGEEPLYTLVDPDNRGVVDFGALAVRLTDAAAPRTGDLAREKLHLTATALHLRRSRPLGRYRPLAAPDHLLAFARGEDVVTAVTRLPYGLERAGGWRDTVLELPAGGPWTDELTLREVPAGPVPVARLLAELPVALLTRRG
;
A
#
# COMPACT_ATOMS: atom_id res chain seq x y z
N GLU A 1 10.92 0.90 -9.41
CA GLU A 1 12.26 0.33 -9.11
C GLU A 1 12.27 -1.15 -9.48
N ARG A 2 13.45 -1.72 -9.78
CA ARG A 2 13.66 -3.16 -9.97
C ARG A 2 14.79 -3.61 -9.04
N LEU A 3 14.69 -4.81 -8.50
CA LEU A 3 15.82 -5.45 -7.81
C LEU A 3 16.98 -5.66 -8.79
N PRO A 4 18.24 -5.48 -8.37
CA PRO A 4 19.39 -5.87 -9.19
C PRO A 4 19.34 -7.36 -9.54
N GLU A 5 19.47 -7.68 -10.82
CA GLU A 5 19.28 -9.03 -11.36
C GLU A 5 20.39 -10.01 -10.95
N ASP A 6 21.54 -9.50 -10.51
CA ASP A 6 22.71 -10.27 -10.08
C ASP A 6 22.68 -10.68 -8.60
N TRP A 7 21.65 -10.25 -7.85
CA TRP A 7 21.52 -10.62 -6.44
C TRP A 7 21.14 -12.09 -6.28
N PRO A 8 21.86 -12.87 -5.46
CA PRO A 8 21.58 -14.29 -5.24
C PRO A 8 20.42 -14.48 -4.25
N VAL A 9 19.23 -13.98 -4.60
CA VAL A 9 18.01 -14.00 -3.77
C VAL A 9 16.83 -14.57 -4.55
N ALA A 10 15.80 -15.05 -3.85
CA ALA A 10 14.57 -15.53 -4.47
C ALA A 10 13.64 -14.38 -4.96
N GLY A 11 13.77 -13.20 -4.36
CA GLY A 11 12.95 -12.02 -4.60
C GLY A 11 12.77 -11.19 -3.32
N THR A 12 11.67 -10.44 -3.24
CA THR A 12 11.27 -9.65 -2.05
C THR A 12 10.35 -10.46 -1.13
N THR A 13 9.97 -9.85 0.00
CA THR A 13 8.87 -10.31 0.86
C THR A 13 7.47 -9.92 0.34
N GLY A 14 7.38 -9.22 -0.80
CA GLY A 14 6.14 -9.09 -1.57
C GLY A 14 5.34 -7.79 -1.44
N TYR A 15 5.83 -6.75 -0.76
CA TYR A 15 5.12 -5.45 -0.71
C TYR A 15 4.90 -4.82 -2.09
N ASP A 16 5.76 -5.15 -3.06
CA ASP A 16 5.56 -4.77 -4.45
C ASP A 16 4.34 -5.48 -5.07
N ALA A 17 4.05 -6.72 -4.69
CA ALA A 17 2.81 -7.42 -5.05
C ALA A 17 1.59 -6.81 -4.34
N LEU A 18 1.71 -6.51 -3.04
CA LEU A 18 0.66 -5.84 -2.25
C LEU A 18 0.19 -4.56 -2.97
N ARG A 19 1.13 -3.66 -3.30
CA ARG A 19 0.81 -2.40 -4.00
C ARG A 19 0.10 -2.63 -5.33
N ARG A 20 0.42 -3.71 -6.05
CA ARG A 20 -0.14 -3.99 -7.39
C ARG A 20 -1.55 -4.55 -7.28
N ILE A 21 -1.77 -5.47 -6.35
CA ILE A 21 -3.08 -6.07 -6.09
C ILE A 21 -4.04 -5.01 -5.54
N ASP A 22 -3.63 -4.23 -4.55
CA ASP A 22 -4.48 -3.14 -4.03
C ASP A 22 -4.73 -2.10 -5.13
N GLY A 23 -3.69 -1.73 -5.88
CA GLY A 23 -3.79 -0.75 -6.95
C GLY A 23 -4.82 -1.14 -8.03
N VAL A 24 -4.82 -2.40 -8.49
CA VAL A 24 -5.75 -2.80 -9.56
C VAL A 24 -7.22 -2.81 -9.10
N LEU A 25 -7.46 -2.86 -7.78
CA LEU A 25 -8.79 -2.87 -7.17
C LEU A 25 -9.29 -1.48 -6.74
N ILE A 26 -8.47 -0.43 -6.88
CA ILE A 26 -8.83 0.94 -6.49
C ILE A 26 -9.25 1.77 -7.71
N ASP A 27 -10.34 2.54 -7.57
CA ASP A 27 -10.72 3.56 -8.55
C ASP A 27 -9.74 4.72 -8.49
N HIS A 28 -8.86 4.82 -9.50
CA HIS A 28 -7.90 5.91 -9.64
C HIS A 28 -8.58 7.28 -9.63
N ALA A 29 -9.59 7.48 -10.49
CA ALA A 29 -10.25 8.77 -10.62
C ALA A 29 -10.99 9.15 -9.33
N GLY A 30 -11.59 8.15 -8.70
CA GLY A 30 -12.20 8.22 -7.39
C GLY A 30 -11.26 8.64 -6.27
N ALA A 31 -10.10 8.00 -6.16
CA ALA A 31 -9.06 8.34 -5.19
C ALA A 31 -8.52 9.76 -5.39
N CYS A 32 -8.40 10.22 -6.64
CA CYS A 32 -8.02 11.60 -6.96
C CYS A 32 -9.08 12.61 -6.51
N ARG A 33 -10.37 12.28 -6.63
CA ARG A 33 -11.47 13.10 -6.08
C ARG A 33 -11.47 13.08 -4.55
N LEU A 34 -11.17 11.95 -3.91
CA LEU A 34 -11.01 11.86 -2.45
C LEU A 34 -9.89 12.75 -1.93
N ALA A 35 -8.76 12.84 -2.63
CA ALA A 35 -7.71 13.79 -2.27
C ALA A 35 -8.24 15.24 -2.26
N GLY A 36 -8.98 15.64 -3.30
CA GLY A 36 -9.62 16.97 -3.35
C GLY A 36 -10.62 17.18 -2.21
N ALA A 37 -11.43 16.17 -1.90
CA ALA A 37 -12.37 16.20 -0.79
C ALA A 37 -11.67 16.34 0.58
N TYR A 38 -10.55 15.65 0.77
CA TYR A 38 -9.72 15.75 1.97
C TYR A 38 -9.18 17.17 2.18
N GLU A 39 -8.57 17.78 1.17
CA GLU A 39 -8.11 19.19 1.26
C GLU A 39 -9.28 20.15 1.52
N SER A 40 -10.42 19.92 0.87
CA SER A 40 -11.64 20.72 1.10
C SER A 40 -12.15 20.57 2.53
N PHE A 41 -12.06 19.37 3.11
CA PHE A 41 -12.43 19.09 4.49
C PHE A 41 -11.51 19.82 5.47
N LEU A 42 -10.19 19.80 5.23
CA LEU A 42 -9.20 20.45 6.08
C LEU A 42 -9.29 21.98 6.04
N HIS A 43 -9.35 22.57 4.85
CA HIS A 43 -9.13 24.00 4.65
C HIS A 43 -10.40 24.80 4.30
N GLY A 44 -11.49 24.10 3.95
CA GLY A 44 -12.70 24.73 3.45
C GLY A 44 -12.59 25.15 1.97
N GLY A 45 -13.75 25.27 1.32
CA GLY A 45 -13.84 25.58 -0.11
C GLY A 45 -13.57 24.35 -1.01
N PRO A 46 -14.07 24.34 -2.25
CA PRO A 46 -13.92 23.19 -3.13
C PRO A 46 -12.50 23.14 -3.71
N VAL A 47 -11.81 22.04 -3.47
CA VAL A 47 -10.55 21.66 -4.12
C VAL A 47 -10.84 20.51 -5.08
N ARG A 48 -10.56 20.72 -6.37
CA ARG A 48 -10.72 19.69 -7.41
C ARG A 48 -9.35 19.31 -7.98
N ASP A 49 -9.23 18.04 -8.36
CA ASP A 49 -8.13 17.49 -9.13
C ASP A 49 -6.73 17.65 -8.50
N LEU A 50 -6.44 16.78 -7.53
CA LEU A 50 -5.15 16.75 -6.84
C LEU A 50 -4.20 15.65 -7.31
N CYS A 51 -4.63 14.82 -8.27
CA CYS A 51 -3.73 13.94 -9.00
C CYS A 51 -2.98 14.68 -10.12
N ARG A 52 -2.50 15.88 -9.80
CA ARG A 52 -1.65 16.71 -10.66
C ARG A 52 -0.19 16.48 -10.32
N ASP A 53 0.70 16.78 -11.25
CA ASP A 53 2.15 16.73 -11.04
C ASP A 53 2.67 18.13 -10.63
N PRO A 54 3.37 18.29 -9.48
CA PRO A 54 3.63 17.30 -8.45
C PRO A 54 2.42 17.05 -7.54
N HIS A 55 2.20 15.77 -7.22
CA HIS A 55 1.11 15.34 -6.34
C HIS A 55 1.40 15.78 -4.89
N PRO A 56 0.42 16.27 -4.10
CA PRO A 56 0.65 16.72 -2.72
C PRO A 56 1.31 15.70 -1.80
N ALA A 57 1.01 14.41 -1.98
CA ALA A 57 1.69 13.30 -1.29
C ALA A 57 3.22 13.27 -1.49
N ILE A 58 3.73 13.69 -2.67
CA ILE A 58 5.17 13.82 -2.92
C ILE A 58 5.76 14.91 -2.03
N ALA A 59 5.05 16.04 -1.91
CA ALA A 59 5.47 17.12 -1.02
C ALA A 59 5.44 16.68 0.47
N ALA A 60 4.44 15.87 0.86
CA ALA A 60 4.40 15.28 2.21
C ALA A 60 5.61 14.35 2.46
N ALA A 61 5.94 13.47 1.52
CA ALA A 61 7.11 12.59 1.58
C ALA A 61 8.42 13.38 1.69
N ARG A 62 8.59 14.41 0.85
CA ARG A 62 9.75 15.31 0.90
C ARG A 62 9.89 16.01 2.25
N ARG A 63 8.78 16.56 2.78
CA ARG A 63 8.76 17.20 4.10
C ARG A 63 9.13 16.22 5.21
N GLY A 64 8.54 15.02 5.21
CA GLY A 64 8.87 13.99 6.20
C GLY A 64 10.36 13.62 6.20
N ARG A 65 10.97 13.42 5.03
CA ARG A 65 12.41 13.18 4.90
C ARG A 65 13.28 14.37 5.34
N SER A 66 12.85 15.58 5.02
CA SER A 66 13.53 16.82 5.44
C SER A 66 13.52 17.02 6.96
N ASP A 67 12.42 16.67 7.62
CA ASP A 67 12.28 16.81 9.08
C ASP A 67 13.23 15.86 9.82
N LEU A 68 13.35 14.61 9.35
CA LEU A 68 14.26 13.63 9.96
C LEU A 68 15.72 14.04 9.91
N THR A 69 16.13 14.64 8.79
CA THR A 69 17.51 15.07 8.56
C THR A 69 17.77 16.49 9.07
N GLY A 70 16.72 17.16 9.59
CA GLY A 70 16.77 18.53 10.08
C GLY A 70 17.28 18.70 11.50
N PRO A 71 17.42 19.95 11.97
CA PRO A 71 17.81 20.23 13.34
C PRO A 71 16.80 19.60 14.31
N GLY A 72 17.28 18.77 15.23
CA GLY A 72 16.42 18.03 16.17
C GLY A 72 15.70 16.81 15.56
N GLY A 73 15.91 16.53 14.28
CA GLY A 73 15.42 15.32 13.62
C GLY A 73 16.17 14.07 14.07
N GLU A 74 15.49 12.92 14.03
CA GLU A 74 16.00 11.63 14.50
C GLU A 74 17.26 11.16 13.75
N LEU A 75 17.49 11.66 12.53
CA LEU A 75 18.63 11.30 11.67
C LEU A 75 19.62 12.46 11.45
N ALA A 76 19.58 13.49 12.31
CA ALA A 76 20.50 14.62 12.22
C ALA A 76 21.96 14.20 12.43
N ALA A 77 22.22 13.22 13.32
CA ALA A 77 23.57 12.75 13.64
C ALA A 77 24.24 12.06 12.44
N GLU A 78 23.46 11.34 11.63
CA GLU A 78 23.88 10.67 10.40
C GLU A 78 24.31 11.68 9.35
N VAL A 79 23.57 12.78 9.21
CA VAL A 79 23.95 13.91 8.34
C VAL A 79 25.24 14.54 8.83
N GLU A 80 25.38 14.83 10.13
CA GLU A 80 26.62 15.41 10.67
C GLU A 80 27.83 14.49 10.48
N ARG A 81 27.62 13.16 10.51
CA ARG A 81 28.68 12.20 10.19
C ARG A 81 29.13 12.34 8.74
N LEU A 82 28.20 12.40 7.80
CA LEU A 82 28.51 12.59 6.37
C LEU A 82 29.23 13.92 6.13
N VAL A 83 28.82 15.00 6.80
CA VAL A 83 29.52 16.31 6.76
C VAL A 83 30.97 16.15 7.23
N ARG A 84 31.21 15.50 8.38
CA ARG A 84 32.58 15.27 8.89
C ARG A 84 33.44 14.46 7.92
N ILE A 85 32.87 13.44 7.25
CA ILE A 85 33.59 12.64 6.26
C ILE A 85 33.94 13.51 5.05
N ALA A 86 32.99 14.27 4.50
CA ALA A 86 33.23 15.17 3.37
C ALA A 86 34.31 16.22 3.67
N LEU A 87 34.33 16.78 4.89
CA LEU A 87 35.38 17.72 5.31
C LEU A 87 36.77 17.07 5.37
N ARG A 88 36.88 15.80 5.81
CA ARG A 88 38.16 15.07 5.78
C ARG A 88 38.64 14.83 4.34
N ILE A 89 37.72 14.53 3.42
CA ILE A 89 38.03 14.37 2.00
C ILE A 89 38.55 15.69 1.43
N GLY A 90 37.87 16.81 1.66
CA GLY A 90 38.32 18.13 1.22
C GLY A 90 39.66 18.54 1.84
N ALA A 91 39.92 18.21 3.10
CA ALA A 91 41.21 18.47 3.76
C ALA A 91 42.37 17.67 3.14
N ALA A 92 42.09 16.47 2.60
CA ALA A 92 43.08 15.62 1.95
C ALA A 92 43.22 15.90 0.44
N SER A 93 42.29 16.64 -0.19
CA SER A 93 42.23 16.86 -1.63
C SER A 93 41.75 18.29 -1.93
N PRO A 94 42.67 19.25 -2.16
CA PRO A 94 42.34 20.66 -2.37
C PRO A 94 41.32 20.92 -3.49
N GLU A 95 41.29 20.09 -4.53
CA GLU A 95 40.31 20.16 -5.63
C GLU A 95 38.86 19.85 -5.22
N HIS A 96 38.66 19.31 -4.02
CA HIS A 96 37.36 19.03 -3.40
C HIS A 96 37.16 19.84 -2.11
N ALA A 97 38.04 20.81 -1.85
CA ALA A 97 37.94 21.75 -0.75
C ALA A 97 36.95 22.89 -1.08
N ASP A 98 36.88 23.91 -0.22
CA ASP A 98 36.02 25.10 -0.39
C ASP A 98 34.51 24.89 -0.29
N HIS A 99 34.08 23.91 0.51
CA HIS A 99 32.69 23.73 0.91
C HIS A 99 32.55 23.89 2.44
N ALA A 100 31.89 24.96 2.87
CA ALA A 100 31.68 25.19 4.29
C ALA A 100 30.77 24.10 4.90
N PRO A 101 30.91 23.75 6.19
CA PRO A 101 30.12 22.71 6.82
C PRO A 101 28.59 22.89 6.68
N TRP A 102 28.13 24.14 6.67
CA TRP A 102 26.71 24.45 6.50
C TRP A 102 26.21 24.21 5.06
N GLN A 103 27.06 24.40 4.04
CA GLN A 103 26.75 24.09 2.64
C GLN A 103 26.64 22.57 2.44
N LEU A 104 27.60 21.80 2.97
CA LEU A 104 27.58 20.33 2.92
C LEU A 104 26.34 19.77 3.61
N ARG A 105 25.98 20.31 4.77
CA ARG A 105 24.77 19.95 5.50
C ARG A 105 23.51 20.24 4.68
N ALA A 106 23.40 21.42 4.08
CA ALA A 106 22.25 21.79 3.27
C ALA A 106 22.12 20.87 2.03
N ALA A 107 23.23 20.63 1.33
CA ALA A 107 23.29 19.75 0.17
C ALA A 107 22.87 18.31 0.51
N LEU A 108 23.42 17.74 1.59
CA LEU A 108 23.06 16.41 2.07
C LEU A 108 21.57 16.30 2.41
N ARG A 109 21.03 17.26 3.16
CA ARG A 109 19.62 17.26 3.56
C ARG A 109 18.69 17.34 2.35
N ARG A 110 19.00 18.21 1.38
CA ARG A 110 18.22 18.32 0.14
C ARG A 110 18.26 17.01 -0.64
N LEU A 111 19.45 16.48 -0.92
CA LEU A 111 19.61 15.25 -1.70
C LEU A 111 18.92 14.06 -1.03
N LEU A 112 19.03 13.90 0.29
CA LEU A 112 18.32 12.86 1.04
C LEU A 112 16.80 13.04 1.02
N ALA A 113 16.30 14.29 1.03
CA ALA A 113 14.88 14.59 0.95
C ALA A 113 14.29 14.40 -0.46
N ASP A 114 15.11 14.54 -1.50
CA ASP A 114 14.73 14.45 -2.91
C ASP A 114 15.07 13.10 -3.56
N TYR A 115 15.82 12.23 -2.86
CA TYR A 115 16.14 10.89 -3.38
C TYR A 115 14.86 10.06 -3.60
N PRO A 116 14.59 9.56 -4.82
CA PRO A 116 13.28 9.02 -5.19
C PRO A 116 13.06 7.54 -4.82
N ALA A 117 14.07 6.87 -4.27
CA ALA A 117 14.02 5.46 -3.90
C ALA A 117 14.50 5.26 -2.45
N TYR A 118 14.59 4.01 -2.00
CA TYR A 118 15.09 3.71 -0.66
C TYR A 118 16.57 4.08 -0.49
N ARG A 119 17.43 3.65 -1.41
CA ARG A 119 18.87 3.93 -1.36
C ARG A 119 19.53 3.72 -2.72
N PRO A 120 20.70 4.32 -2.96
CA PRO A 120 21.58 3.86 -4.02
C PRO A 120 22.24 2.52 -3.64
N TYR A 121 22.51 1.69 -4.64
CA TYR A 121 23.19 0.38 -4.50
C TYR A 121 24.62 0.46 -5.02
N VAL A 122 25.31 1.55 -4.73
CA VAL A 122 26.70 1.77 -5.17
C VAL A 122 27.65 1.02 -4.24
N ARG A 123 28.58 0.27 -4.84
CA ARG A 123 29.70 -0.38 -4.14
C ARG A 123 30.99 0.27 -4.59
N PRO A 124 31.81 0.79 -3.66
CA PRO A 124 33.08 1.39 -4.02
C PRO A 124 33.94 0.45 -4.88
N GLY A 125 34.41 0.96 -6.03
CA GLY A 125 35.26 0.26 -7.01
C GLY A 125 34.58 -0.74 -7.92
N GLU A 126 33.26 -0.90 -7.79
CA GLU A 126 32.45 -1.57 -8.80
C GLU A 126 31.81 -0.51 -9.72
N PRO A 127 31.39 -0.88 -10.94
CA PRO A 127 30.62 0.01 -11.80
C PRO A 127 29.36 0.51 -11.09
N VAL A 128 29.08 1.81 -11.22
CA VAL A 128 27.89 2.44 -10.65
C VAL A 128 26.64 1.87 -11.34
N PRO A 129 25.65 1.34 -10.60
CA PRO A 129 24.40 0.91 -11.20
C PRO A 129 23.67 2.08 -11.86
N THR A 130 23.25 1.90 -13.13
CA THR A 130 22.55 2.93 -13.91
C THR A 130 21.34 3.51 -13.19
N ALA A 131 20.59 2.67 -12.45
CA ALA A 131 19.43 3.13 -11.67
C ALA A 131 19.83 4.11 -10.56
N SER A 132 20.90 3.83 -9.81
CA SER A 132 21.39 4.71 -8.74
C SER A 132 21.91 6.04 -9.30
N GLU A 133 22.57 6.01 -10.46
CA GLU A 133 22.99 7.22 -11.15
C GLU A 133 21.79 8.07 -11.61
N GLN A 134 20.79 7.46 -12.24
CA GLN A 134 19.57 8.15 -12.66
C GLN A 134 18.80 8.75 -11.48
N GLN A 135 18.70 8.02 -10.36
CA GLN A 135 18.00 8.47 -9.15
C GLN A 135 18.71 9.67 -8.49
N LEU A 136 20.04 9.66 -8.42
CA LEU A 136 20.80 10.81 -7.90
C LEU A 136 20.76 12.01 -8.87
N ARG A 137 20.81 11.76 -10.18
CA ARG A 137 20.60 12.83 -11.18
C ARG A 137 19.21 13.46 -11.07
N ALA A 138 18.17 12.67 -10.87
CA ALA A 138 16.81 13.17 -10.64
C ALA A 138 16.72 13.99 -9.35
N ALA A 139 17.40 13.57 -8.27
CA ALA A 139 17.46 14.33 -7.03
C ALA A 139 18.22 15.67 -7.15
N LEU A 140 19.11 15.78 -8.14
CA LEU A 140 19.84 16.99 -8.50
C LEU A 140 19.11 17.88 -9.51
N ASP A 141 17.96 17.46 -10.04
CA ASP A 141 17.31 18.17 -11.15
C ASP A 141 17.04 19.64 -10.78
N GLY A 142 17.38 20.53 -11.71
CA GLY A 142 17.34 21.98 -11.51
C GLY A 142 18.32 22.57 -10.49
N SER A 143 19.36 21.84 -10.06
CA SER A 143 20.38 22.35 -9.13
C SER A 143 21.71 22.71 -9.79
N ASP A 144 22.14 23.97 -9.62
CA ASP A 144 23.44 24.47 -10.03
C ASP A 144 24.47 24.55 -8.88
N ASP A 145 24.12 24.09 -7.66
CA ASP A 145 25.00 24.16 -6.49
C ASP A 145 26.20 23.20 -6.63
N PRO A 146 27.45 23.70 -6.64
CA PRO A 146 28.64 22.85 -6.73
C PRO A 146 28.78 21.88 -5.55
N THR A 147 28.25 22.23 -4.38
CA THR A 147 28.28 21.37 -3.18
C THR A 147 27.34 20.17 -3.33
N GLU A 148 26.16 20.37 -3.92
CA GLU A 148 25.24 19.25 -4.20
C GLU A 148 25.84 18.30 -5.24
N ARG A 149 26.47 18.84 -6.28
CA ARG A 149 27.22 18.02 -7.25
C ARG A 149 28.36 17.24 -6.60
N LEU A 150 29.11 17.85 -5.69
CA LEU A 150 30.17 17.17 -4.94
C LEU A 150 29.59 16.01 -4.11
N VAL A 151 28.52 16.26 -3.34
CA VAL A 151 27.88 15.24 -2.50
C VAL A 151 27.35 14.08 -3.34
N ALA A 152 26.71 14.37 -4.48
CA ALA A 152 26.23 13.33 -5.39
C ALA A 152 27.39 12.52 -6.01
N ALA A 153 28.48 13.19 -6.41
CA ALA A 153 29.67 12.51 -6.91
C ALA A 153 30.30 11.59 -5.85
N LEU A 154 30.37 12.04 -4.59
CA LEU A 154 30.81 11.21 -3.46
C LEU A 154 29.86 10.02 -3.22
N ALA A 155 28.55 10.24 -3.25
CA ALA A 155 27.54 9.19 -3.07
C ALA A 155 27.61 8.12 -4.18
N LEU A 156 27.98 8.51 -5.40
CA LEU A 156 28.20 7.61 -6.54
C LEU A 156 29.62 7.01 -6.59
N GLY A 157 30.52 7.36 -5.66
CA GLY A 157 31.91 6.92 -5.71
C GLY A 157 32.69 7.48 -6.91
N GLY A 158 32.22 8.56 -7.52
CA GLY A 158 32.76 9.16 -8.74
C GLY A 158 34.09 9.89 -8.58
N LEU A 159 34.55 10.10 -7.34
CA LEU A 159 35.82 10.78 -7.03
C LEU A 159 36.99 9.80 -6.79
N GLY A 160 36.86 8.54 -7.20
CA GLY A 160 37.87 7.51 -7.02
C GLY A 160 37.90 6.89 -5.61
N ARG A 161 38.86 5.98 -5.39
CA ARG A 161 38.94 5.15 -4.18
C ARG A 161 39.68 5.82 -3.03
N GLY A 162 39.26 5.55 -1.81
CA GLY A 162 39.99 5.92 -0.60
C GLY A 162 39.15 5.70 0.66
N PRO A 163 39.74 5.50 1.84
CA PRO A 163 39.00 5.12 3.04
C PRO A 163 37.80 6.02 3.34
N ASP A 164 37.98 7.35 3.33
CA ASP A 164 36.89 8.30 3.59
C ASP A 164 35.88 8.39 2.44
N ARG A 165 36.34 8.33 1.17
CA ARG A 165 35.46 8.36 -0.02
C ARG A 165 34.55 7.13 -0.08
N ASP A 166 35.13 5.96 0.17
CA ASP A 166 34.43 4.69 0.21
C ASP A 166 33.45 4.65 1.40
N GLU A 167 33.87 5.15 2.57
CA GLU A 167 32.98 5.29 3.73
C GLU A 167 31.80 6.22 3.41
N PHE A 168 32.03 7.37 2.79
CA PHE A 168 30.96 8.32 2.44
C PHE A 168 29.91 7.66 1.55
N CYS A 169 30.35 7.01 0.47
CA CYS A 169 29.48 6.32 -0.48
C CYS A 169 28.58 5.30 0.23
N VAL A 170 29.16 4.43 1.05
CA VAL A 170 28.42 3.42 1.81
C VAL A 170 27.48 4.05 2.84
N ARG A 171 27.95 5.06 3.58
CA ARG A 171 27.17 5.73 4.63
C ARG A 171 26.00 6.51 4.05
N PHE A 172 26.17 7.19 2.92
CA PHE A 172 25.08 7.89 2.25
C PHE A 172 23.95 6.92 1.92
N ALA A 173 24.28 5.75 1.36
CA ALA A 173 23.30 4.72 1.04
C ALA A 173 22.59 4.15 2.29
N GLN A 174 23.31 3.98 3.40
CA GLN A 174 22.74 3.55 4.68
C GLN A 174 21.79 4.61 5.27
N THR A 175 22.18 5.89 5.23
CA THR A 175 21.36 7.00 5.71
C THR A 175 20.13 7.20 4.84
N ALA A 176 20.25 7.15 3.52
CA ALA A 176 19.13 7.28 2.58
C ALA A 176 18.03 6.25 2.88
N ALA A 177 18.40 4.99 3.14
CA ALA A 177 17.44 3.93 3.49
C ALA A 177 16.63 4.26 4.76
N ALA A 178 17.32 4.71 5.82
CA ALA A 178 16.65 5.11 7.06
C ALA A 178 15.75 6.33 6.86
N VAL A 179 16.21 7.33 6.09
CA VAL A 179 15.43 8.54 5.76
C VAL A 179 14.18 8.18 4.97
N ALA A 180 14.26 7.26 4.00
CA ALA A 180 13.11 6.80 3.23
C ALA A 180 12.05 6.13 4.14
N ALA A 181 12.45 5.13 4.93
CA ALA A 181 11.53 4.42 5.82
C ALA A 181 10.89 5.36 6.86
N LYS A 182 11.72 6.08 7.63
CA LYS A 182 11.21 6.93 8.70
C LYS A 182 10.46 8.17 8.20
N GLY A 183 10.90 8.72 7.07
CA GLY A 183 10.41 10.00 6.56
C GLY A 183 9.16 9.84 5.72
N VAL A 184 9.02 8.70 5.04
CA VAL A 184 7.84 8.38 4.23
C VAL A 184 6.87 7.52 5.02
N GLU A 185 7.27 6.32 5.42
CA GLU A 185 6.35 5.32 5.99
C GLU A 185 5.94 5.63 7.43
N ASP A 186 6.86 6.14 8.25
CA ASP A 186 6.61 6.48 9.67
C ASP A 186 6.37 7.98 9.89
N THR A 187 6.19 8.77 8.82
CA THR A 187 5.87 10.21 8.96
C THR A 187 4.90 10.68 7.87
N ALA A 188 5.30 10.68 6.60
CA ALA A 188 4.46 11.23 5.53
C ALA A 188 3.12 10.49 5.34
N PHE A 189 3.12 9.16 5.49
CA PHE A 189 1.91 8.32 5.46
C PHE A 189 0.91 8.62 6.58
N TYR A 190 1.35 9.30 7.65
CA TYR A 190 0.49 9.77 8.73
C TYR A 190 0.10 11.25 8.60
N ARG A 191 0.66 11.96 7.60
CA ARG A 191 0.38 13.37 7.28
C ARG A 191 -0.45 13.57 6.02
N TRP A 192 -0.57 12.54 5.18
CA TRP A 192 -1.37 12.58 3.95
C TRP A 192 -2.54 11.61 4.06
N ASN A 193 -3.60 12.00 4.77
CA ASN A 193 -4.68 11.10 5.15
C ASN A 193 -5.83 11.02 4.13
N ALA A 194 -5.63 11.49 2.89
CA ALA A 194 -6.65 11.53 1.84
C ALA A 194 -7.39 10.20 1.64
N LEU A 195 -6.65 9.10 1.54
CA LEU A 195 -7.17 7.74 1.58
C LEU A 195 -6.14 6.85 2.30
N PRO A 196 -6.25 6.63 3.62
CA PRO A 196 -5.22 5.94 4.40
C PRO A 196 -4.96 4.48 3.99
N GLY A 197 -5.84 3.88 3.18
CA GLY A 197 -5.63 2.56 2.58
C GLY A 197 -4.49 2.53 1.54
N LEU A 198 -4.08 3.68 1.00
CA LEU A 198 -2.94 3.81 0.10
C LEU A 198 -1.60 4.00 0.82
N ASN A 199 -1.67 4.35 2.11
CA ASN A 199 -0.52 4.68 2.94
C ASN A 199 0.02 3.41 3.60
N GLU A 200 0.56 2.53 2.78
CA GLU A 200 1.00 1.20 3.18
C GLU A 200 2.48 0.99 2.84
N VAL A 201 3.19 0.12 3.56
CA VAL A 201 4.60 -0.20 3.32
C VAL A 201 4.79 -0.60 1.85
N GLY A 202 5.74 0.04 1.16
CA GLY A 202 5.95 -0.11 -0.29
C GLY A 202 4.87 0.52 -1.19
N GLY A 203 3.89 1.23 -0.61
CA GLY A 203 2.84 1.99 -1.28
C GLY A 203 3.32 3.31 -1.88
N ASP A 204 2.49 3.89 -2.75
CA ASP A 204 2.76 5.19 -3.39
C ASP A 204 1.44 5.98 -3.49
N PRO A 205 1.07 6.73 -2.44
CA PRO A 205 -0.19 7.48 -2.42
C PRO A 205 -0.23 8.64 -3.43
N ALA A 206 0.88 8.95 -4.10
CA ALA A 206 0.90 9.89 -5.22
C ALA A 206 0.42 9.29 -6.54
N ARG A 207 0.34 7.96 -6.62
CA ARG A 207 -0.11 7.21 -7.80
C ARG A 207 -1.19 6.21 -7.37
N PRO A 208 -2.37 6.69 -6.98
CA PRO A 208 -3.45 5.80 -6.57
C PRO A 208 -3.92 4.92 -7.72
N GLY A 209 -4.21 3.66 -7.46
CA GLY A 209 -4.73 2.75 -8.50
C GLY A 209 -3.66 2.20 -9.47
N LEU A 210 -4.05 1.20 -10.25
CA LEU A 210 -3.22 0.57 -11.29
C LEU A 210 -4.11 0.11 -12.44
N HIS A 211 -3.73 0.42 -13.69
CA HIS A 211 -4.48 -0.06 -14.84
C HIS A 211 -4.32 -1.59 -15.00
N PRO A 212 -5.38 -2.34 -15.40
CA PRO A 212 -5.30 -3.80 -15.60
C PRO A 212 -4.13 -4.25 -16.50
N ALA A 213 -3.85 -3.52 -17.57
CA ALA A 213 -2.72 -3.83 -18.45
C ALA A 213 -1.36 -3.76 -17.72
N GLU A 214 -1.15 -2.74 -16.88
CA GLU A 214 0.08 -2.59 -16.09
C GLU A 214 0.20 -3.70 -15.03
N PHE A 215 -0.91 -4.11 -14.42
CA PHE A 215 -0.95 -5.26 -13.52
C PHE A 215 -0.52 -6.55 -14.23
N HIS A 216 -1.04 -6.81 -15.43
CA HIS A 216 -0.66 -7.97 -16.24
C HIS A 216 0.81 -7.95 -16.67
N ASP A 217 1.33 -6.78 -17.04
CA ASP A 217 2.74 -6.63 -17.41
C ASP A 217 3.67 -6.83 -16.22
N TRP A 218 3.27 -6.36 -15.03
CA TRP A 218 3.98 -6.67 -13.79
C TRP A 218 3.95 -8.18 -13.48
N CYS A 219 2.82 -8.87 -13.62
CA CYS A 219 2.75 -10.32 -13.41
C CYS A 219 3.69 -11.09 -14.35
N ARG A 220 3.74 -10.71 -15.64
CA ARG A 220 4.67 -11.30 -16.61
C ARG A 220 6.13 -10.98 -16.28
N TYR A 221 6.43 -9.78 -15.77
CA TYR A 221 7.77 -9.43 -15.30
C TYR A 221 8.16 -10.31 -14.10
N LEU A 222 7.28 -10.44 -13.11
CA LEU A 222 7.53 -11.24 -11.92
C LEU A 222 7.78 -12.71 -12.26
N GLU A 223 6.96 -13.31 -13.13
CA GLU A 223 7.17 -14.68 -13.61
C GLU A 223 8.54 -14.88 -14.27
N ARG A 224 9.01 -13.91 -15.06
CA ARG A 224 10.27 -14.05 -15.81
C ARG A 224 11.50 -13.76 -14.98
N ALA A 225 11.45 -12.72 -14.15
CA ALA A 225 12.61 -12.22 -13.43
C ALA A 225 12.72 -12.78 -12.01
N TRP A 226 11.60 -12.97 -11.32
CA TRP A 226 11.56 -13.33 -9.89
C TRP A 226 10.43 -14.33 -9.57
N PRO A 227 10.39 -15.52 -10.22
CA PRO A 227 9.29 -16.47 -10.08
C PRO A 227 9.09 -17.01 -8.65
N HIS A 228 10.11 -16.87 -7.80
CA HIS A 228 10.11 -17.30 -6.41
C HIS A 228 9.98 -16.16 -5.39
N SER A 229 9.74 -14.92 -5.86
CA SER A 229 9.48 -13.79 -4.96
C SER A 229 8.21 -14.05 -4.16
N MET A 230 8.19 -13.63 -2.90
CA MET A 230 6.96 -13.68 -2.13
C MET A 230 5.95 -12.68 -2.70
N THR A 231 4.67 -12.99 -2.53
CA THR A 231 3.56 -12.05 -2.73
C THR A 231 2.77 -12.00 -1.43
N VAL A 232 2.38 -10.80 -0.98
CA VAL A 232 1.75 -10.62 0.34
C VAL A 232 0.59 -9.63 0.27
N LEU A 233 -0.35 -9.74 1.21
CA LEU A 233 -1.43 -8.76 1.40
C LEU A 233 -1.44 -8.13 2.81
N SER A 234 -0.94 -8.83 3.82
CA SER A 234 -0.81 -8.36 5.20
C SER A 234 0.49 -8.89 5.79
N THR A 235 1.13 -8.13 6.67
CA THR A 235 2.31 -8.58 7.42
C THR A 235 2.24 -8.03 8.85
N HIS A 236 3.22 -8.37 9.67
CA HIS A 236 3.39 -7.75 11.00
C HIS A 236 3.77 -6.26 10.92
N ASP A 237 4.20 -5.76 9.75
CA ASP A 237 4.61 -4.37 9.55
C ASP A 237 3.64 -3.56 8.67
N THR A 238 2.63 -4.20 8.05
CA THR A 238 1.61 -3.45 7.32
C THR A 238 0.86 -2.52 8.26
N LYS A 239 0.64 -1.28 7.83
CA LYS A 239 -0.08 -0.23 8.55
C LYS A 239 -1.56 -0.60 8.75
N ARG A 240 -2.16 -1.34 7.82
CA ARG A 240 -3.53 -1.88 7.88
C ARG A 240 -3.59 -3.25 7.21
N SER A 241 -4.42 -4.14 7.73
CA SER A 241 -4.71 -5.45 7.11
C SER A 241 -5.38 -5.32 5.74
N ALA A 242 -5.23 -6.36 4.91
CA ALA A 242 -5.78 -6.43 3.56
C ALA A 242 -7.28 -6.11 3.49
N ASP A 243 -8.10 -6.67 4.39
CA ASP A 243 -9.56 -6.48 4.33
C ASP A 243 -9.99 -5.09 4.82
N ALA A 244 -9.23 -4.51 5.75
CA ALA A 244 -9.38 -3.10 6.12
C ALA A 244 -9.11 -2.18 4.93
N ARG A 245 -8.05 -2.45 4.14
CA ARG A 245 -7.75 -1.70 2.91
C ARG A 245 -8.78 -1.95 1.81
N ALA A 246 -9.26 -3.18 1.64
CA ALA A 246 -10.29 -3.55 0.68
C ALA A 246 -11.62 -2.80 0.92
N ARG A 247 -11.97 -2.56 2.20
CA ARG A 247 -13.15 -1.74 2.56
C ARG A 247 -12.93 -0.26 2.26
N LEU A 248 -11.74 0.28 2.56
CA LEU A 248 -11.39 1.66 2.22
C LEU A 248 -11.37 1.90 0.70
N ALA A 249 -10.99 0.91 -0.10
CA ALA A 249 -10.98 1.02 -1.56
C ALA A 249 -12.38 1.34 -2.14
N VAL A 250 -13.46 0.88 -1.49
CA VAL A 250 -14.83 1.17 -1.92
C VAL A 250 -15.16 2.67 -1.80
N LEU A 251 -14.58 3.37 -0.82
CA LEU A 251 -14.80 4.81 -0.65
C LEU A 251 -14.31 5.61 -1.86
N ALA A 252 -13.28 5.11 -2.55
CA ALA A 252 -12.80 5.73 -3.78
C ALA A 252 -13.87 5.71 -4.87
N GLU A 253 -14.75 4.71 -4.92
CA GLU A 253 -15.83 4.64 -5.92
C GLU A 253 -16.99 5.62 -5.62
N GLN A 254 -17.04 6.20 -4.41
CA GLN A 254 -18.10 7.11 -3.96
C GLN A 254 -17.56 8.33 -3.20
N PRO A 255 -16.63 9.11 -3.79
CA PRO A 255 -15.83 10.09 -3.06
C PRO A 255 -16.67 11.23 -2.47
N ASP A 256 -17.64 11.73 -3.23
CA ASP A 256 -18.49 12.85 -2.79
C ASP A 256 -19.46 12.42 -1.67
N ALA A 257 -20.01 11.21 -1.76
CA ALA A 257 -20.88 10.66 -0.73
C ALA A 257 -20.12 10.43 0.58
N TRP A 258 -18.90 9.90 0.49
CA TRP A 258 -18.04 9.73 1.65
C TRP A 258 -17.65 11.06 2.28
N ALA A 259 -17.25 12.05 1.49
CA ALA A 259 -16.88 13.38 2.00
C ALA A 259 -18.03 14.06 2.74
N ALA A 260 -19.26 13.97 2.20
CA ALA A 260 -20.46 14.49 2.84
C ALA A 260 -20.76 13.76 4.15
N GLU A 261 -20.58 12.44 4.18
CA GLU A 261 -20.80 11.63 5.37
C GLU A 261 -19.79 11.96 6.48
N ALA A 262 -18.49 12.02 6.15
CA ALA A 262 -17.43 12.40 7.08
C ALA A 262 -17.68 13.80 7.69
N ALA A 263 -18.12 14.77 6.89
CA ALA A 263 -18.49 16.10 7.38
C ALA A 263 -19.71 16.07 8.32
N ALA A 264 -20.70 15.24 8.00
CA ALA A 264 -21.88 15.06 8.84
C ALA A 264 -21.52 14.37 10.17
N TRP A 265 -20.63 13.38 10.16
CA TRP A 265 -20.14 12.71 11.36
C TRP A 265 -19.35 13.67 12.25
N SER A 266 -18.44 14.47 11.67
CA SER A 266 -17.73 15.51 12.41
C SER A 266 -18.67 16.53 13.06
N THR A 267 -19.74 16.92 12.38
CA THR A 267 -20.76 17.84 12.92
C THR A 267 -21.51 17.19 14.09
N ALA A 268 -21.97 15.96 13.90
CA ALA A 268 -22.75 15.23 14.91
C ALA A 268 -21.92 14.83 16.14
N ALA A 269 -20.60 14.65 15.99
CA ALA A 269 -19.69 14.41 17.11
C ALA A 269 -19.42 15.68 17.94
N GLY A 270 -19.95 16.84 17.53
CA GLY A 270 -19.75 18.12 18.20
C GLY A 270 -18.52 18.88 17.68
N PRO A 271 -18.21 20.06 18.24
CA PRO A 271 -17.14 20.93 17.76
C PRO A 271 -15.81 20.16 17.70
N GLY A 272 -15.26 20.04 16.49
CA GLY A 272 -13.97 19.37 16.26
C GLY A 272 -12.80 20.20 16.78
N PHE A 273 -11.77 19.54 17.30
CA PHE A 273 -10.53 20.19 17.76
C PHE A 273 -9.40 20.12 16.70
N ASP A 274 -9.44 19.11 15.83
CA ASP A 274 -8.50 18.89 14.74
C ASP A 274 -9.21 18.15 13.58
N ARG A 275 -9.25 18.78 12.41
CA ARG A 275 -9.93 18.22 11.24
C ARG A 275 -9.17 17.05 10.61
N ASP A 276 -7.84 17.07 10.61
CA ASP A 276 -7.07 15.95 10.04
C ASP A 276 -7.26 14.69 10.90
N ALA A 277 -7.26 14.87 12.22
CA ALA A 277 -7.56 13.79 13.16
C ALA A 277 -8.98 13.22 12.98
N ASP A 278 -9.99 14.08 12.80
CA ASP A 278 -11.36 13.67 12.51
C ASP A 278 -11.46 12.85 11.21
N TRP A 279 -10.84 13.34 10.13
CA TRP A 279 -10.83 12.63 8.85
C TRP A 279 -10.24 11.23 8.99
N LEU A 280 -9.10 11.12 9.67
CA LEU A 280 -8.46 9.83 9.93
C LEU A 280 -9.30 8.94 10.86
N LEU A 281 -9.95 9.50 11.89
CA LEU A 281 -10.86 8.81 12.80
C LEU A 281 -11.99 8.13 12.01
N TRP A 282 -12.65 8.85 11.09
CA TRP A 282 -13.74 8.30 10.29
C TRP A 282 -13.27 7.18 9.36
N HIS A 283 -12.12 7.33 8.70
CA HIS A 283 -11.54 6.24 7.90
C HIS A 283 -11.17 5.04 8.74
N THR A 284 -10.61 5.25 9.93
CA THR A 284 -10.18 4.16 10.82
C THR A 284 -11.38 3.37 11.34
N LEU A 285 -12.47 4.06 11.67
CA LEU A 285 -13.75 3.44 12.01
C LEU A 285 -14.25 2.59 10.85
N VAL A 286 -14.36 3.13 9.63
CA VAL A 286 -14.79 2.34 8.46
C VAL A 286 -13.88 1.13 8.26
N ALA A 287 -12.56 1.32 8.26
CA ALA A 287 -11.58 0.28 7.96
C ALA A 287 -11.66 -0.92 8.92
N ALA A 288 -11.82 -0.66 10.23
CA ALA A 288 -11.71 -1.68 11.27
C ALA A 288 -13.03 -2.06 11.95
N TRP A 289 -14.18 -1.51 11.53
CA TRP A 289 -15.47 -1.79 12.16
C TRP A 289 -15.86 -3.28 12.11
N PRO A 290 -16.39 -3.86 13.20
CA PRO A 290 -16.48 -3.28 14.54
C PRO A 290 -15.10 -3.21 15.22
N ILE A 291 -14.80 -2.06 15.83
CA ILE A 291 -13.56 -1.80 16.57
C ILE A 291 -13.89 -1.34 17.98
N THR A 292 -13.05 -1.70 18.96
CA THR A 292 -13.23 -1.25 20.35
C THR A 292 -12.70 0.18 20.52
N PRO A 293 -13.23 0.94 21.51
CA PRO A 293 -12.71 2.29 21.81
C PRO A 293 -11.20 2.30 22.03
N ASP A 294 -10.66 1.33 22.76
CA ASP A 294 -9.23 1.30 23.09
C ASP A 294 -8.34 1.04 21.88
N ARG A 295 -8.75 0.14 20.96
CA ARG A 295 -8.03 -0.08 19.69
C ARG A 295 -8.05 1.17 18.81
N LEU A 296 -9.18 1.87 18.76
CA LEU A 296 -9.32 3.11 18.00
C LEU A 296 -8.43 4.22 18.55
N VAL A 297 -8.50 4.46 19.86
CA VAL A 297 -7.67 5.45 20.56
C VAL A 297 -6.18 5.15 20.35
N ALA A 298 -5.76 3.89 20.51
CA ALA A 298 -4.37 3.49 20.32
C ALA A 298 -3.87 3.78 18.89
N ALA A 299 -4.69 3.47 17.88
CA ALA A 299 -4.34 3.73 16.48
C ALA A 299 -4.21 5.23 16.18
N LEU A 300 -5.12 6.06 16.72
CA LEU A 300 -5.11 7.51 16.50
C LEU A 300 -3.95 8.20 17.23
N LEU A 301 -3.68 7.83 18.49
CA LEU A 301 -2.52 8.35 19.23
C LEU A 301 -1.21 7.97 18.55
N LYS A 302 -1.08 6.72 18.11
CA LYS A 302 0.09 6.30 17.31
C LYS A 302 0.21 7.14 16.05
N SER A 303 -0.87 7.30 15.29
CA SER A 303 -0.85 8.13 14.08
C SER A 303 -0.42 9.57 14.35
N ALA A 304 -0.97 10.21 15.39
CA ALA A 304 -0.63 11.58 15.74
C ALA A 304 0.85 11.73 16.12
N ARG A 305 1.40 10.77 16.88
CA ARG A 305 2.82 10.74 17.27
C ARG A 305 3.75 10.46 16.09
N GLU A 306 3.35 9.59 15.15
CA GLU A 306 4.11 9.34 13.92
C GLU A 306 4.08 10.54 12.98
N ALA A 307 2.97 11.27 12.91
CA ALA A 307 2.86 12.50 12.12
C ALA A 307 3.79 13.61 12.64
N LYS A 308 4.09 13.66 13.95
CA LYS A 308 5.04 14.63 14.55
C LYS A 308 4.65 16.11 14.29
N LEU A 309 3.36 16.39 14.09
CA LEU A 309 2.84 17.74 13.82
C LEU A 309 2.38 18.47 15.08
N ARG A 310 1.83 17.72 16.06
CA ARG A 310 1.25 18.25 17.30
C ARG A 310 1.82 17.56 18.53
N THR A 311 1.95 16.24 18.46
CA THR A 311 2.58 15.39 19.47
C THR A 311 3.62 14.49 18.82
N SER A 312 4.53 13.92 19.61
CA SER A 312 5.55 12.96 19.16
C SER A 312 5.88 11.95 20.25
N TRP A 313 6.58 10.87 19.90
CA TRP A 313 7.05 9.88 20.87
C TRP A 313 8.02 10.46 21.92
N THR A 314 8.85 11.43 21.54
CA THR A 314 9.90 12.02 22.40
C THR A 314 9.45 13.28 23.14
N ALA A 315 8.44 13.98 22.61
CA ALA A 315 7.85 15.15 23.23
C ALA A 315 6.31 15.10 23.09
N PRO A 316 5.62 14.38 24.00
CA PRO A 316 4.17 14.26 23.96
C PRO A 316 3.44 15.56 24.33
N ASP A 317 2.47 15.97 23.52
CA ASP A 317 1.50 17.02 23.87
C ASP A 317 0.30 16.37 24.57
N LEU A 318 0.39 16.23 25.90
CA LEU A 318 -0.63 15.52 26.69
C LEU A 318 -2.03 16.15 26.60
N PRO A 319 -2.20 17.50 26.61
CA PRO A 319 -3.49 18.12 26.32
C PRO A 319 -4.08 17.70 24.97
N TYR A 320 -3.30 17.71 23.89
CA TYR A 320 -3.75 17.28 22.57
C TYR A 320 -4.12 15.80 22.54
N GLU A 321 -3.29 14.94 23.14
CA GLU A 321 -3.55 13.49 23.19
C GLU A 321 -4.83 13.14 23.95
N ARG A 322 -5.11 13.84 25.06
CA ARG A 322 -6.38 13.67 25.81
C ARG A 322 -7.58 14.12 24.98
N ALA A 323 -7.49 15.25 24.29
CA ALA A 323 -8.57 15.73 23.42
C ALA A 323 -8.86 14.73 22.28
N LEU A 324 -7.82 14.11 21.71
CA LEU A 324 -7.96 13.07 20.69
C LEU A 324 -8.62 11.80 21.24
N GLU A 325 -8.23 11.37 22.44
CA GLU A 325 -8.85 10.24 23.12
C GLU A 325 -10.33 10.51 23.43
N GLU A 326 -10.65 11.65 24.04
CA GLU A 326 -12.02 12.08 24.34
C GLU A 326 -12.87 12.12 23.07
N ARG A 327 -12.34 12.67 21.97
CA ARG A 327 -13.00 12.69 20.67
C ARG A 327 -13.30 11.27 20.18
N ALA A 328 -12.33 10.37 20.19
CA ALA A 328 -12.52 9.00 19.73
C ALA A 328 -13.52 8.21 20.59
N ARG A 329 -13.49 8.39 21.91
CA ARG A 329 -14.43 7.73 22.84
C ARG A 329 -15.85 8.27 22.72
N SER A 330 -16.02 9.58 22.55
CA SER A 330 -17.34 10.21 22.44
C SER A 330 -18.18 9.71 21.24
N VAL A 331 -17.54 9.14 20.21
CA VAL A 331 -18.26 8.46 19.12
C VAL A 331 -19.13 7.33 19.64
N TYR A 332 -18.63 6.54 20.61
CA TYR A 332 -19.34 5.39 21.17
C TYR A 332 -20.43 5.79 22.16
N ASP A 333 -20.30 6.98 22.77
CA ASP A 333 -21.31 7.52 23.67
C ASP A 333 -22.42 8.26 22.91
N ASN A 334 -22.29 8.43 21.59
CA ASN A 334 -23.25 9.13 20.75
C ASN A 334 -24.25 8.15 20.10
N PRO A 335 -25.51 8.09 20.59
CA PRO A 335 -26.50 7.12 20.11
C PRO A 335 -26.96 7.37 18.66
N GLY A 336 -26.70 8.55 18.10
CA GLY A 336 -27.01 8.87 16.70
C GLY A 336 -25.89 8.54 15.72
N LEU A 337 -24.64 8.54 16.17
CA LEU A 337 -23.47 8.27 15.32
C LEU A 337 -23.23 6.78 15.13
N LEU A 338 -23.27 5.99 16.20
CA LEU A 338 -22.97 4.56 16.14
C LEU A 338 -23.81 3.81 15.08
N PRO A 339 -25.16 3.93 15.05
CA PRO A 339 -25.97 3.25 14.05
C PRO A 339 -25.70 3.75 12.62
N ARG A 340 -25.27 5.02 12.48
CA ARG A 340 -24.94 5.61 11.18
C ARG A 340 -23.62 5.07 10.62
N ILE A 341 -22.62 4.89 11.48
CA ILE A 341 -21.34 4.23 11.12
C ILE A 341 -21.60 2.78 10.76
N GLU A 342 -22.36 2.05 11.57
CA GLU A 342 -22.73 0.66 11.30
C GLU A 342 -23.51 0.53 9.98
N GLY A 343 -24.48 1.42 9.74
CA GLY A 343 -25.24 1.48 8.51
C GLY A 343 -24.37 1.74 7.28
N MET A 344 -23.38 2.65 7.38
CA MET A 344 -22.41 2.89 6.31
C MET A 344 -21.58 1.62 6.05
N VAL A 345 -21.00 1.01 7.07
CA VAL A 345 -20.20 -0.22 6.91
C VAL A 345 -21.03 -1.36 6.33
N HIS A 346 -22.29 -1.50 6.74
CA HIS A 346 -23.23 -2.47 6.18
C HIS A 346 -23.51 -2.19 4.70
N ALA A 347 -23.72 -0.94 4.32
CA ALA A 347 -23.92 -0.54 2.92
C ALA A 347 -22.68 -0.80 2.05
N LEU A 348 -21.47 -0.70 2.62
CA LEU A 348 -20.22 -1.01 1.92
C LEU A 348 -19.92 -2.52 1.86
N ALA A 349 -20.55 -3.33 2.71
CA ALA A 349 -20.18 -4.74 2.89
C ALA A 349 -20.22 -5.60 1.62
N PRO A 350 -21.20 -5.48 0.69
CA PRO A 350 -21.20 -6.26 -0.54
C PRO A 350 -19.99 -5.97 -1.45
N TYR A 351 -19.57 -4.70 -1.50
CA TYR A 351 -18.45 -4.23 -2.31
C TYR A 351 -17.10 -4.57 -1.66
N ALA A 352 -17.00 -4.39 -0.34
CA ALA A 352 -15.83 -4.79 0.43
C ALA A 352 -15.61 -6.30 0.35
N ARG A 353 -16.69 -7.10 0.40
CA ARG A 353 -16.67 -8.55 0.13
C ARG A 353 -16.05 -8.87 -1.23
N ALA A 354 -16.49 -8.19 -2.29
CA ALA A 354 -15.94 -8.42 -3.64
C ALA A 354 -14.44 -8.08 -3.70
N ASN A 355 -14.03 -6.95 -3.14
CA ASN A 355 -12.61 -6.56 -3.10
C ASN A 355 -11.77 -7.52 -2.24
N THR A 356 -12.26 -7.97 -1.09
CA THR A 356 -11.58 -8.95 -0.22
C THR A 356 -11.34 -10.28 -0.96
N LEU A 357 -12.37 -10.83 -1.60
CA LEU A 357 -12.25 -12.11 -2.32
C LEU A 357 -11.39 -11.96 -3.58
N ALA A 358 -11.50 -10.82 -4.28
CA ALA A 358 -10.64 -10.50 -5.42
C ALA A 358 -9.17 -10.42 -5.01
N ALA A 359 -8.85 -9.64 -3.98
CA ALA A 359 -7.48 -9.51 -3.48
C ALA A 359 -6.90 -10.87 -3.08
N ALA A 360 -7.65 -11.67 -2.31
CA ALA A 360 -7.23 -13.00 -1.88
C ALA A 360 -6.98 -13.94 -3.07
N LEU A 361 -7.90 -13.99 -4.04
CA LEU A 361 -7.72 -14.89 -5.18
C LEU A 361 -6.55 -14.45 -6.07
N LEU A 362 -6.39 -13.14 -6.30
CA LEU A 362 -5.24 -12.60 -7.03
C LEU A 362 -3.94 -12.98 -6.33
N HIS A 363 -3.81 -12.69 -5.04
CA HIS A 363 -2.64 -13.03 -4.22
C HIS A 363 -2.26 -14.51 -4.33
N LEU A 364 -3.24 -15.40 -4.29
CA LEU A 364 -3.01 -16.84 -4.33
C LEU A 364 -2.74 -17.36 -5.76
N THR A 365 -3.06 -16.63 -6.83
CA THR A 365 -3.02 -17.16 -8.20
C THR A 365 -2.12 -16.40 -9.17
N VAL A 366 -1.58 -15.24 -8.80
CA VAL A 366 -0.51 -14.58 -9.57
C VAL A 366 0.81 -15.37 -9.51
N PRO A 367 1.79 -15.08 -10.39
CA PRO A 367 3.17 -15.60 -10.26
C PRO A 367 3.80 -15.21 -8.92
N GLY A 368 4.78 -15.98 -8.44
CA GLY A 368 5.37 -15.82 -7.11
C GLY A 368 4.84 -16.83 -6.08
N VAL A 369 5.32 -16.69 -4.85
CA VAL A 369 5.00 -17.55 -3.70
C VAL A 369 4.09 -16.78 -2.73
N PRO A 370 2.80 -17.15 -2.59
CA PRO A 370 1.91 -16.45 -1.67
C PRO A 370 2.31 -16.67 -0.22
N ASP A 371 2.59 -15.59 0.48
CA ASP A 371 2.74 -15.53 1.93
C ASP A 371 1.41 -15.16 2.58
N LEU A 372 0.90 -16.02 3.45
CA LEU A 372 -0.36 -15.82 4.15
C LEU A 372 -0.08 -15.50 5.61
N TYR A 373 -0.36 -14.25 6.01
CA TYR A 373 -0.24 -13.82 7.39
C TYR A 373 -1.27 -14.54 8.28
N GLN A 374 -0.86 -14.94 9.48
CA GLN A 374 -1.69 -15.65 10.44
C GLN A 374 -3.05 -14.95 10.67
N GLY A 375 -4.15 -15.71 10.54
CA GLY A 375 -5.52 -15.20 10.67
C GLY A 375 -6.05 -14.52 9.40
N GLY A 376 -5.22 -14.36 8.37
CA GLY A 376 -5.60 -13.81 7.06
C GLY A 376 -6.41 -14.77 6.18
N GLU A 377 -6.59 -16.03 6.61
CA GLU A 377 -7.51 -17.00 6.02
C GLU A 377 -8.96 -16.51 6.04
N GLU A 378 -9.31 -15.69 7.05
CA GLU A 378 -10.60 -15.03 7.24
C GLU A 378 -10.46 -13.50 7.10
N PRO A 379 -11.58 -12.74 7.07
CA PRO A 379 -11.54 -11.29 7.13
C PRO A 379 -10.80 -10.81 8.37
N LEU A 380 -9.68 -10.14 8.14
CA LEU A 380 -8.81 -9.59 9.16
C LEU A 380 -8.94 -8.06 9.11
N TYR A 381 -9.38 -7.48 10.23
CA TYR A 381 -9.57 -6.03 10.39
C TYR A 381 -8.65 -5.47 11.47
N THR A 382 -7.35 -5.74 11.31
CA THR A 382 -6.28 -5.19 12.17
C THR A 382 -5.70 -3.91 11.58
N LEU A 383 -5.24 -3.05 12.48
CA LEU A 383 -4.54 -1.80 12.22
C LEU A 383 -3.03 -2.01 12.46
N VAL A 384 -2.27 -0.92 12.52
CA VAL A 384 -0.81 -0.95 12.67
C VAL A 384 -0.38 -1.61 13.99
N ASP A 385 0.83 -2.19 14.02
CA ASP A 385 1.53 -2.69 15.21
C ASP A 385 1.30 -1.79 16.45
N PRO A 386 0.90 -2.34 17.62
CA PRO A 386 0.77 -3.76 17.94
C PRO A 386 -0.57 -4.41 17.64
N ASP A 387 -1.51 -3.70 17.02
CA ASP A 387 -2.87 -4.23 16.78
C ASP A 387 -2.87 -5.47 15.86
N ASN A 388 -1.98 -5.49 14.86
CA ASN A 388 -1.78 -6.64 13.97
C ASN A 388 -1.01 -7.82 14.59
N ARG A 389 -0.63 -7.75 15.87
CA ARG A 389 0.12 -8.79 16.60
C ARG A 389 -0.74 -9.58 17.58
N GLY A 390 -2.07 -9.41 17.53
CA GLY A 390 -3.02 -10.18 18.34
C GLY A 390 -2.87 -11.69 18.14
N VAL A 391 -3.19 -12.45 19.19
CA VAL A 391 -3.15 -13.92 19.15
C VAL A 391 -4.25 -14.44 18.22
N VAL A 392 -3.90 -15.39 17.35
CA VAL A 392 -4.84 -16.05 16.44
C VAL A 392 -5.38 -17.33 17.08
N ASP A 393 -6.70 -17.50 17.08
CA ASP A 393 -7.35 -18.73 17.52
C ASP A 393 -7.40 -19.75 16.36
N PHE A 394 -6.32 -20.51 16.22
CA PHE A 394 -6.24 -21.59 15.22
C PHE A 394 -7.23 -22.74 15.49
N GLY A 395 -7.68 -22.92 16.73
CA GLY A 395 -8.68 -23.93 17.06
C GLY A 395 -10.03 -23.60 16.42
N ALA A 396 -10.47 -22.35 16.54
CA ALA A 396 -11.68 -21.86 15.89
C ALA A 396 -11.60 -21.93 14.36
N LEU A 397 -10.44 -21.57 13.78
CA LEU A 397 -10.21 -21.69 12.33
C LEU A 397 -10.27 -23.14 11.85
N ALA A 398 -9.67 -24.08 12.58
CA ALA A 398 -9.69 -25.49 12.24
C ALA A 398 -11.12 -26.07 12.25
N VAL A 399 -11.91 -25.74 13.28
CA VAL A 399 -13.33 -26.14 13.37
C VAL A 399 -14.13 -25.57 12.21
N ARG A 400 -13.94 -24.28 11.88
CA ARG A 400 -14.68 -23.69 10.75
C ARG A 400 -14.28 -24.30 9.42
N LEU A 401 -13.00 -24.60 9.21
CA LEU A 401 -12.53 -25.26 7.99
C LEU A 401 -13.21 -26.62 7.79
N THR A 402 -13.44 -27.38 8.86
CA THR A 402 -14.17 -28.67 8.78
C THR A 402 -15.68 -28.49 8.62
N ASP A 403 -16.28 -27.50 9.30
CA ASP A 403 -17.73 -27.25 9.31
C ASP A 403 -18.24 -26.45 8.09
N ALA A 404 -17.32 -25.89 7.30
CA ALA A 404 -17.60 -25.06 6.13
C ALA A 404 -16.88 -25.59 4.88
N ALA A 405 -17.08 -26.89 4.58
CA ALA A 405 -16.54 -27.53 3.37
C ALA A 405 -17.05 -26.94 2.04
N ALA A 406 -18.03 -26.02 2.09
CA ALA A 406 -18.57 -25.28 0.96
C ALA A 406 -18.82 -23.82 1.36
N PRO A 407 -18.73 -22.87 0.41
CA PRO A 407 -19.00 -21.47 0.70
C PRO A 407 -20.49 -21.28 1.04
N ARG A 408 -20.77 -20.34 1.93
CA ARG A 408 -22.14 -19.88 2.19
C ARG A 408 -22.22 -18.42 1.77
N THR A 409 -22.94 -18.15 0.68
CA THR A 409 -23.07 -16.79 0.14
C THR A 409 -23.52 -15.81 1.23
N GLY A 410 -22.75 -14.74 1.43
CA GLY A 410 -23.02 -13.71 2.43
C GLY A 410 -22.33 -13.93 3.79
N ASP A 411 -21.70 -15.08 4.01
CA ASP A 411 -20.77 -15.32 5.14
C ASP A 411 -19.33 -15.16 4.63
N LEU A 412 -18.83 -13.92 4.66
CA LEU A 412 -17.52 -13.57 4.13
C LEU A 412 -16.37 -14.36 4.79
N ALA A 413 -16.52 -14.74 6.06
CA ALA A 413 -15.49 -15.53 6.73
C ALA A 413 -15.40 -16.95 6.18
N ARG A 414 -16.54 -17.62 5.97
CA ARG A 414 -16.57 -18.93 5.31
C ARG A 414 -16.13 -18.84 3.85
N GLU A 415 -16.55 -17.82 3.12
CA GLU A 415 -16.18 -17.65 1.71
C GLU A 415 -14.68 -17.46 1.52
N LYS A 416 -14.05 -16.58 2.32
CA LYS A 416 -12.61 -16.33 2.22
C LYS A 416 -11.80 -17.54 2.69
N LEU A 417 -12.23 -18.22 3.76
CA LEU A 417 -11.58 -19.45 4.23
C LEU A 417 -11.64 -20.55 3.18
N HIS A 418 -12.82 -20.79 2.58
CA HIS A 418 -13.01 -21.75 1.49
C HIS A 418 -12.15 -21.42 0.28
N LEU A 419 -12.15 -20.17 -0.16
CA LEU A 419 -11.33 -19.69 -1.27
C LEU A 419 -9.85 -19.92 -1.00
N THR A 420 -9.38 -19.51 0.18
CA THR A 420 -7.97 -19.62 0.59
C THR A 420 -7.54 -21.08 0.61
N ALA A 421 -8.32 -21.94 1.27
CA ALA A 421 -8.04 -23.37 1.32
C ALA A 421 -8.04 -23.99 -0.08
N THR A 422 -9.04 -23.71 -0.91
CA THR A 422 -9.18 -24.26 -2.27
C THR A 422 -8.00 -23.86 -3.16
N ALA A 423 -7.66 -22.58 -3.20
CA ALA A 423 -6.56 -22.08 -4.03
C ALA A 423 -5.19 -22.63 -3.56
N LEU A 424 -4.95 -22.73 -2.25
CA LEU A 424 -3.71 -23.32 -1.72
C LEU A 424 -3.62 -24.82 -2.00
N HIS A 425 -4.72 -25.57 -1.89
CA HIS A 425 -4.76 -26.99 -2.26
C HIS A 425 -4.52 -27.19 -3.76
N LEU A 426 -5.08 -26.33 -4.61
CA LEU A 426 -4.81 -26.35 -6.05
C LEU A 426 -3.32 -26.18 -6.32
N ARG A 427 -2.68 -25.15 -5.73
CA ARG A 427 -1.23 -24.92 -5.88
C ARG A 427 -0.36 -26.06 -5.35
N ARG A 428 -0.79 -26.72 -4.28
CA ARG A 428 -0.06 -27.86 -3.70
C ARG A 428 -0.18 -29.11 -4.58
N SER A 429 -1.34 -29.32 -5.19
CA SER A 429 -1.63 -30.51 -6.00
C SER A 429 -1.09 -30.41 -7.43
N ARG A 430 -0.91 -29.20 -7.97
CA ARG A 430 -0.30 -28.98 -9.28
C ARG A 430 0.45 -27.65 -9.39
N PRO A 431 1.56 -27.59 -10.15
CA PRO A 431 2.23 -26.33 -10.44
C PRO A 431 1.35 -25.44 -11.32
N LEU A 432 1.17 -24.18 -10.94
CA LEU A 432 0.50 -23.19 -11.80
C LEU A 432 1.43 -22.82 -12.96
N GLY A 433 0.99 -23.04 -14.19
CA GLY A 433 1.79 -22.81 -15.39
C GLY A 433 1.95 -21.32 -15.77
N ARG A 434 2.37 -21.10 -17.01
CA ARG A 434 2.68 -19.78 -17.58
C ARG A 434 1.52 -18.79 -17.46
N TYR A 435 1.82 -17.55 -17.09
CA TYR A 435 0.85 -16.46 -16.98
C TYR A 435 0.41 -15.93 -18.35
N ARG A 436 -0.90 -15.88 -18.60
CA ARG A 436 -1.48 -15.28 -19.80
C ARG A 436 -2.73 -14.46 -19.44
N PRO A 437 -2.74 -13.14 -19.63
CA PRO A 437 -3.95 -12.36 -19.41
C PRO A 437 -5.05 -12.76 -20.40
N LEU A 438 -6.29 -12.68 -19.95
CA LEU A 438 -7.48 -12.83 -20.80
C LEU A 438 -8.08 -11.44 -21.04
N ALA A 439 -8.58 -11.21 -22.25
CA ALA A 439 -9.24 -9.95 -22.56
C ALA A 439 -10.55 -9.85 -21.76
N ALA A 440 -10.72 -8.75 -21.05
CA ALA A 440 -11.84 -8.49 -20.15
C ALA A 440 -12.11 -6.98 -20.08
N PRO A 441 -13.36 -6.54 -19.90
CA PRO A 441 -13.68 -5.13 -19.69
C PRO A 441 -13.25 -4.66 -18.31
N ASP A 442 -13.29 -3.35 -18.08
CA ASP A 442 -12.72 -2.72 -16.88
C ASP A 442 -13.17 -3.34 -15.55
N HIS A 443 -14.42 -3.78 -15.37
CA HIS A 443 -14.87 -4.36 -14.10
C HIS A 443 -14.43 -5.82 -13.87
N LEU A 444 -13.82 -6.47 -14.85
CA LEU A 444 -13.35 -7.85 -14.77
C LEU A 444 -11.84 -7.91 -14.98
N LEU A 445 -11.13 -8.58 -14.07
CA LEU A 445 -9.73 -8.93 -14.25
C LEU A 445 -9.61 -10.45 -14.37
N ALA A 446 -9.05 -10.93 -15.49
CA ALA A 446 -8.95 -12.36 -15.75
C ALA A 446 -7.62 -12.76 -16.37
N PHE A 447 -7.11 -13.94 -15.99
CA PHE A 447 -5.90 -14.53 -16.56
C PHE A 447 -5.90 -16.04 -16.44
N ALA A 448 -5.16 -16.70 -17.34
CA ALA A 448 -4.84 -18.10 -17.27
C ALA A 448 -3.46 -18.34 -16.63
N ARG A 449 -3.32 -19.48 -15.96
CA ARG A 449 -2.07 -20.06 -15.48
C ARG A 449 -1.88 -21.43 -16.12
N GLY A 450 -0.97 -21.53 -17.07
CA GLY A 450 -0.83 -22.73 -17.89
C GLY A 450 -1.98 -22.87 -18.87
N GLU A 451 -2.37 -24.12 -19.15
CA GLU A 451 -3.49 -24.40 -20.04
C GLU A 451 -4.79 -24.67 -19.27
N ASP A 452 -4.72 -25.01 -18.00
CA ASP A 452 -5.77 -25.69 -17.25
C ASP A 452 -6.26 -24.92 -16.01
N VAL A 453 -5.80 -23.69 -15.76
CA VAL A 453 -6.28 -22.85 -14.66
C VAL A 453 -6.61 -21.44 -15.16
N VAL A 454 -7.78 -20.92 -14.79
CA VAL A 454 -8.20 -19.53 -15.05
C VAL A 454 -8.68 -18.88 -13.76
N THR A 455 -8.20 -17.67 -13.50
CA THR A 455 -8.68 -16.78 -12.44
C THR A 455 -9.50 -15.67 -13.07
N ALA A 456 -10.67 -15.38 -12.49
CA ALA A 456 -11.51 -14.24 -12.85
C ALA A 456 -11.99 -13.54 -11.57
N VAL A 457 -11.83 -12.22 -11.47
CA VAL A 457 -12.24 -11.43 -10.30
C VAL A 457 -12.96 -10.14 -10.69
N THR A 458 -13.94 -9.74 -9.88
CA THR A 458 -14.59 -8.44 -9.98
C THR A 458 -13.65 -7.35 -9.45
N ARG A 459 -13.58 -6.22 -10.15
CA ARG A 459 -12.96 -4.98 -9.66
C ARG A 459 -13.94 -3.80 -9.80
N LEU A 460 -13.79 -2.82 -8.92
CA LEU A 460 -14.67 -1.65 -8.85
C LEU A 460 -16.17 -2.06 -8.76
N PRO A 461 -16.53 -2.87 -7.75
CA PRO A 461 -17.86 -3.48 -7.66
C PRO A 461 -18.98 -2.46 -7.43
N TYR A 462 -18.72 -1.31 -6.79
CA TYR A 462 -19.74 -0.26 -6.63
C TYR A 462 -20.08 0.38 -7.98
N GLY A 463 -19.05 0.75 -8.74
CA GLY A 463 -19.21 1.28 -10.09
C GLY A 463 -19.94 0.29 -11.02
N LEU A 464 -19.63 -1.00 -10.91
CA LEU A 464 -20.31 -2.07 -11.65
C LEU A 464 -21.81 -2.10 -11.35
N GLU A 465 -22.20 -2.10 -10.07
CA GLU A 465 -23.61 -2.09 -9.68
C GLU A 465 -24.33 -0.84 -10.21
N ARG A 466 -23.70 0.34 -10.06
CA ARG A 466 -24.24 1.61 -10.57
C ARG A 466 -24.36 1.65 -12.09
N ALA A 467 -23.50 0.91 -12.80
CA ALA A 467 -23.60 0.69 -14.23
C ALA A 467 -24.66 -0.37 -14.60
N GLY A 468 -25.44 -0.92 -13.67
CA GLY A 468 -26.48 -1.92 -13.96
C GLY A 468 -25.96 -3.34 -14.05
N GLY A 469 -24.82 -3.63 -13.41
CA GLY A 469 -24.22 -4.95 -13.34
C GLY A 469 -23.53 -5.40 -14.62
N TRP A 470 -23.30 -6.71 -14.75
CA TRP A 470 -22.53 -7.29 -15.86
C TRP A 470 -23.20 -7.20 -17.25
N ARG A 471 -24.53 -7.03 -17.31
CA ARG A 471 -25.30 -6.97 -18.58
C ARG A 471 -24.93 -8.12 -19.54
N ASP A 472 -24.51 -7.79 -20.76
CA ASP A 472 -24.07 -8.67 -21.84
C ASP A 472 -22.55 -8.97 -21.81
N THR A 473 -21.86 -8.66 -20.71
CA THR A 473 -20.43 -8.94 -20.58
C THR A 473 -20.16 -10.44 -20.65
N VAL A 474 -19.21 -10.80 -21.51
CA VAL A 474 -18.75 -12.17 -21.75
C VAL A 474 -17.26 -12.27 -21.48
N LEU A 475 -16.84 -13.37 -20.84
CA LEU A 475 -15.44 -13.79 -20.76
C LEU A 475 -15.21 -14.95 -21.73
N GLU A 476 -14.21 -14.81 -22.60
CA GLU A 476 -13.77 -15.88 -23.50
C GLU A 476 -12.86 -16.86 -22.77
N LEU A 477 -13.40 -18.03 -22.40
CA LEU A 477 -12.62 -19.10 -21.79
C LEU A 477 -11.85 -19.90 -22.85
N PRO A 478 -10.59 -20.30 -22.57
CA PRO A 478 -9.81 -21.08 -23.52
C PRO A 478 -10.49 -22.40 -23.92
N ALA A 479 -10.32 -22.80 -25.18
CA ALA A 479 -10.86 -24.03 -25.74
C ALA A 479 -10.25 -25.30 -25.09
N GLY A 480 -10.86 -26.45 -25.36
CA GLY A 480 -10.33 -27.76 -24.96
C GLY A 480 -11.05 -28.43 -23.79
N GLY A 481 -12.35 -28.18 -23.60
CA GLY A 481 -13.22 -28.89 -22.66
C GLY A 481 -14.00 -27.99 -21.73
N PRO A 482 -14.97 -28.53 -20.96
CA PRO A 482 -15.61 -27.78 -19.90
C PRO A 482 -14.61 -27.41 -18.80
N TRP A 483 -14.87 -26.29 -18.15
CA TRP A 483 -14.16 -25.79 -16.98
C TRP A 483 -14.99 -26.10 -15.74
N THR A 484 -14.35 -26.39 -14.62
CA THR A 484 -14.98 -26.51 -13.30
C THR A 484 -14.55 -25.33 -12.45
N ASP A 485 -15.50 -24.57 -11.90
CA ASP A 485 -15.20 -23.60 -10.85
C ASP A 485 -14.94 -24.34 -9.55
N GLU A 486 -13.70 -24.35 -9.07
CA GLU A 486 -13.29 -25.03 -7.85
C GLU A 486 -13.95 -24.45 -6.60
N LEU A 487 -14.44 -23.21 -6.67
CA LEU A 487 -15.10 -22.56 -5.53
C LEU A 487 -16.55 -23.00 -5.36
N THR A 488 -17.27 -23.24 -6.48
CA THR A 488 -18.71 -23.57 -6.48
C THR A 488 -19.02 -24.98 -7.00
N LEU A 489 -18.01 -25.68 -7.52
CA LEU A 489 -18.08 -26.97 -8.21
C LEU A 489 -18.98 -26.97 -9.46
N ARG A 490 -19.33 -25.79 -9.99
CA ARG A 490 -20.17 -25.66 -11.18
C ARG A 490 -19.33 -25.86 -12.44
N GLU A 491 -19.88 -26.60 -13.39
CA GLU A 491 -19.29 -26.71 -14.73
C GLU A 491 -19.70 -25.53 -15.62
N VAL A 492 -18.73 -25.05 -16.38
CA VAL A 492 -18.83 -23.90 -17.28
C VAL A 492 -18.29 -24.31 -18.65
N PRO A 493 -18.97 -24.02 -19.77
CA PRO A 493 -18.46 -24.36 -21.09
C PRO A 493 -17.20 -23.56 -21.44
N ALA A 494 -16.36 -24.07 -22.34
CA ALA A 494 -15.33 -23.26 -23.00
C ALA A 494 -15.94 -22.24 -23.98
N GLY A 495 -15.16 -21.24 -24.37
CA GLY A 495 -15.59 -20.16 -25.26
C GLY A 495 -16.34 -19.04 -24.51
N PRO A 496 -17.33 -18.39 -25.14
CA PRO A 496 -18.01 -17.24 -24.56
C PRO A 496 -18.88 -17.63 -23.37
N VAL A 497 -18.55 -17.12 -22.18
CA VAL A 497 -19.33 -17.31 -20.95
C VAL A 497 -19.85 -15.97 -20.44
N PRO A 498 -21.18 -15.81 -20.24
CA PRO A 498 -21.74 -14.63 -19.59
C PRO A 498 -21.19 -14.46 -18.17
N VAL A 499 -20.57 -13.32 -17.89
CA VAL A 499 -19.92 -13.07 -16.58
C VAL A 499 -20.94 -12.99 -15.45
N ALA A 500 -22.14 -12.47 -15.71
CA ALA A 500 -23.26 -12.51 -14.77
C ALA A 500 -23.61 -13.93 -14.29
N ARG A 501 -23.40 -14.95 -15.14
CA ARG A 501 -23.61 -16.35 -14.77
C ARG A 501 -22.39 -16.94 -14.08
N LEU A 502 -21.19 -16.63 -14.58
CA LEU A 502 -19.92 -17.09 -14.01
C LEU A 502 -19.74 -16.63 -12.56
N LEU A 503 -20.08 -15.38 -12.27
CA LEU A 503 -19.87 -14.73 -10.97
C LEU A 503 -21.19 -14.51 -10.20
N ALA A 504 -22.17 -15.40 -10.41
CA ALA A 504 -23.50 -15.27 -9.80
C ALA A 504 -23.51 -15.50 -8.29
N GLU A 505 -22.68 -16.44 -7.79
CA GLU A 505 -22.63 -16.82 -6.37
C GLU A 505 -21.50 -16.12 -5.61
N LEU A 506 -20.33 -16.06 -6.25
CA LEU A 506 -19.14 -15.39 -5.75
C LEU A 506 -18.69 -14.34 -6.77
N PRO A 507 -18.14 -13.19 -6.31
CA PRO A 507 -17.63 -12.13 -7.18
C PRO A 507 -16.27 -12.50 -7.83
N VAL A 508 -15.88 -13.77 -7.71
CA VAL A 508 -14.63 -14.34 -8.19
C VAL A 508 -14.88 -15.79 -8.62
N ALA A 509 -14.06 -16.29 -9.55
CA ALA A 509 -14.07 -17.69 -9.98
C ALA A 509 -12.64 -18.22 -10.13
N LEU A 510 -12.43 -19.46 -9.70
CA LEU A 510 -11.18 -20.20 -9.90
C LEU A 510 -11.49 -21.44 -10.72
N LEU A 511 -11.27 -21.35 -12.01
CA LEU A 511 -11.64 -22.38 -12.96
C LEU A 511 -10.47 -23.33 -13.21
N THR A 512 -10.73 -24.63 -13.22
CA THR A 512 -9.78 -25.63 -13.70
C THR A 512 -10.36 -26.45 -14.84
N ARG A 513 -9.50 -27.04 -15.67
CA ARG A 513 -9.89 -28.19 -16.49
C ARG A 513 -9.54 -29.46 -15.72
N ARG A 514 -10.51 -30.37 -15.60
CA ARG A 514 -10.22 -31.75 -15.16
C ARG A 514 -9.30 -32.38 -16.22
N GLY A 515 -8.12 -32.79 -15.77
CA GLY A 515 -7.19 -33.60 -16.59
C GLY A 515 -7.70 -35.01 -16.75
#